data_AF-A0AAV3SW05-F1
#
_entry.id   AF-A0AAV3SW05-F1
#
_cell.length_a   1.000
_cell.length_b   1.000
_cell.length_c   1.000
_cell.angle_alpha   90.00
_cell.angle_beta   90.00
_cell.angle_gamma   90.00
#
_symmetry.space_group_name_H-M   'P 1'
#
loop_
_entity.id
_entity.type
_entity.pdbx_description
1 polymer ?
#
loop_
_entity_poly.entity_id
_entity_poly.type
_entity_poly.pdbx_seq_one_letter_code
_entity_poly.pdbx_strand_id
1 'polypeptide(L)'
;MRKASAVVAVALLVTLAGCGGLGGDTAGGLFGAPSPSIESVDAPESLVHDERATVEATVRWEGLASDGGGGSGGSASSNATLDPVRVAVRVGDATLLSENRSVPANGTMTVAAAVDAAALEPGEHELRVTVGEATATRTLVVEEARPATFTVSDVEAPEGVAYGENLSVAATVTNAGDLAGNQTVRIRYGTGASANRTVALDGGAEARVSVTFTDVRLDGGDYPVVVTTANRTRERTVALDHPSPYRKTTLGLYVDDDAVDRNVSEVVAAATGYWERTDERYLGYPVAYERVDDADDADVVLRFDRVDRCGVEGNDTRYFGCADLLVDEPRTPMTATVDPRISDAEMNATIIHELGHVQGLEHGEEPAGLMNATSTLATHRPLKVHVRADDGAVTGPVEDEVAAALDHFAARDDIAGSDGFSWKFVDSAREAHVQITYDERGDVCFADGGGSCTVEGEYYGQQDVRLEELDEAVVAWHVGASLAPVLLEEVPPELTGDAERREREAWPQ
;
A
#
# COMPACT_ATOMS: atom_id res chain seq x y z
N MET A 1 -35.64 9.88 14.27
CA MET A 1 -36.39 10.83 15.12
C MET A 1 -36.53 12.14 14.36
N ARG A 2 -37.72 12.40 13.78
CA ARG A 2 -38.04 13.62 13.05
C ARG A 2 -38.56 14.66 14.06
N LYS A 3 -37.99 15.85 14.10
CA LYS A 3 -38.62 17.02 14.71
C LYS A 3 -38.83 18.07 13.62
N ALA A 4 -40.10 18.22 13.27
CA ALA A 4 -40.61 19.31 12.48
C ALA A 4 -40.56 20.59 13.31
N SER A 5 -40.12 21.69 12.69
CA SER A 5 -40.26 23.04 13.24
C SER A 5 -41.16 23.85 12.30
N ALA A 6 -42.15 24.48 12.92
CA ALA A 6 -43.30 25.12 12.33
C ALA A 6 -42.94 26.39 11.55
N VAL A 7 -43.51 26.53 10.36
CA VAL A 7 -43.58 27.80 9.63
C VAL A 7 -44.78 28.56 10.20
N VAL A 8 -44.51 29.64 10.92
CA VAL A 8 -45.52 30.60 11.39
C VAL A 8 -45.84 31.53 10.22
N ALA A 9 -47.02 31.36 9.63
CA ALA A 9 -47.58 32.30 8.67
C ALA A 9 -48.05 33.55 9.43
N VAL A 10 -47.27 34.63 9.35
CA VAL A 10 -47.71 35.96 9.77
C VAL A 10 -48.39 36.62 8.58
N ALA A 11 -49.72 36.66 8.59
CA ALA A 11 -50.50 37.50 7.71
C ALA A 11 -50.31 38.96 8.13
N LEU A 12 -49.63 39.77 7.30
CA LEU A 12 -49.55 41.21 7.50
C LEU A 12 -50.50 41.94 6.54
N LEU A 13 -51.31 42.83 7.13
CA LEU A 13 -52.39 43.58 6.54
C LEU A 13 -51.96 44.48 5.37
N VAL A 14 -52.68 44.36 4.26
CA VAL A 14 -52.76 45.39 3.21
C VAL A 14 -53.73 46.47 3.68
N THR A 15 -53.23 47.65 4.02
CA THR A 15 -54.07 48.83 4.23
C THR A 15 -54.37 49.50 2.89
N LEU A 16 -55.52 49.15 2.32
CA LEU A 16 -56.23 49.95 1.33
C LEU A 16 -56.82 51.18 2.04
N ALA A 17 -56.34 52.38 1.71
CA ALA A 17 -57.03 53.63 2.03
C ALA A 17 -57.56 54.23 0.73
N GLY A 18 -58.87 54.15 0.56
CA GLY A 18 -59.61 54.66 -0.58
C GLY A 18 -59.96 56.15 -0.49
N CYS A 19 -60.38 56.65 -1.65
CA CYS A 19 -60.93 57.96 -1.94
C CYS A 19 -61.98 58.48 -0.94
N GLY A 20 -61.89 59.77 -0.62
CA GLY A 20 -63.00 60.62 -0.23
C GLY A 20 -62.97 61.90 -1.08
N GLY A 21 -63.96 62.08 -1.94
CA GLY A 21 -64.16 63.30 -2.74
C GLY A 21 -65.11 64.30 -2.07
N LEU A 22 -65.17 65.49 -2.70
CA LEU A 22 -66.08 66.66 -2.57
C LEU A 22 -65.23 67.92 -2.34
N GLY A 23 -65.23 68.99 -3.14
CA GLY A 23 -65.95 69.38 -4.34
C GLY A 23 -65.72 70.90 -4.55
N GLY A 24 -65.65 71.35 -5.80
CA GLY A 24 -65.82 72.76 -6.18
C GLY A 24 -64.57 73.65 -6.14
N ASP A 25 -63.94 73.87 -7.29
CA ASP A 25 -64.05 75.17 -7.95
C ASP A 25 -63.59 75.08 -9.41
N THR A 26 -64.47 75.50 -10.31
CA THR A 26 -64.21 75.65 -11.73
C THR A 26 -63.47 76.97 -11.96
N ALA A 27 -62.20 76.90 -12.37
CA ALA A 27 -61.53 77.95 -13.12
C ALA A 27 -60.45 77.33 -14.00
N GLY A 28 -60.48 77.64 -15.30
CA GLY A 28 -59.75 76.91 -16.34
C GLY A 28 -58.22 77.00 -16.27
N GLY A 29 -57.57 76.04 -16.93
CA GLY A 29 -56.14 76.07 -17.19
C GLY A 29 -55.54 74.70 -17.51
N LEU A 30 -55.14 74.53 -18.77
CA LEU A 30 -54.11 73.63 -19.30
C LEU A 30 -54.41 72.11 -19.27
N PHE A 31 -54.53 71.52 -20.47
CA PHE A 31 -54.24 70.10 -20.69
C PHE A 31 -52.85 69.83 -20.09
N GLY A 32 -52.78 69.01 -19.04
CA GLY A 32 -51.50 68.60 -18.46
C GLY A 32 -50.65 67.95 -19.55
N ALA A 33 -49.38 68.34 -19.65
CA ALA A 33 -48.46 67.72 -20.59
C ALA A 33 -48.43 66.18 -20.34
N PRO A 34 -48.31 65.35 -21.39
CA PRO A 34 -48.26 63.90 -21.23
C PRO A 34 -47.17 63.53 -20.23
N SER A 35 -47.56 62.84 -19.16
CA SER A 35 -46.66 62.51 -18.06
C SER A 35 -46.39 61.00 -18.04
N PRO A 36 -45.13 60.57 -17.86
CA PRO A 36 -44.81 59.15 -17.74
C PRO A 36 -45.32 58.56 -16.41
N SER A 37 -45.66 57.29 -16.43
CA SER A 37 -45.93 56.45 -15.26
C SER A 37 -45.21 55.12 -15.45
N ILE A 38 -44.46 54.66 -14.45
CA ILE A 38 -43.78 53.36 -14.48
C ILE A 38 -44.76 52.32 -13.96
N GLU A 39 -45.22 51.40 -14.81
CA GLU A 39 -46.24 50.40 -14.48
C GLU A 39 -45.65 49.18 -13.79
N SER A 40 -44.44 48.78 -14.18
CA SER A 40 -43.72 47.66 -13.58
C SER A 40 -42.22 47.85 -13.70
N VAL A 41 -41.50 47.29 -12.73
CA VAL A 41 -40.04 47.10 -12.76
C VAL A 41 -39.79 45.65 -12.41
N ASP A 42 -39.36 44.87 -13.38
CA ASP A 42 -38.90 43.49 -13.20
C ASP A 42 -37.39 43.50 -12.97
N ALA A 43 -36.99 42.96 -11.82
CA ALA A 43 -35.62 42.92 -11.37
C ALA A 43 -35.48 41.80 -10.33
N PRO A 44 -34.31 41.14 -10.25
CA PRO A 44 -34.06 40.14 -9.21
C PRO A 44 -34.08 40.79 -7.82
N GLU A 45 -34.48 40.01 -6.82
CA GLU A 45 -34.47 40.46 -5.41
C GLU A 45 -33.06 40.42 -4.81
N SER A 46 -32.24 39.47 -5.25
CA SER A 46 -30.82 39.38 -4.92
C SER A 46 -29.98 38.97 -6.12
N LEU A 47 -28.69 39.31 -6.08
CA LEU A 47 -27.66 38.84 -7.01
C LEU A 47 -26.55 38.16 -6.21
N VAL A 48 -26.17 36.96 -6.63
CA VAL A 48 -24.96 36.29 -6.12
C VAL A 48 -23.70 36.87 -6.75
N HIS A 49 -22.53 36.52 -6.20
CA HIS A 49 -21.25 37.01 -6.70
C HIS A 49 -21.08 36.77 -8.22
N ASP A 50 -20.63 37.80 -8.94
CA ASP A 50 -20.43 37.82 -10.40
C ASP A 50 -21.67 37.49 -11.27
N GLU A 51 -22.87 37.48 -10.68
CA GLU A 51 -24.12 37.31 -11.42
C GLU A 51 -24.42 38.53 -12.31
N ARG A 52 -24.86 38.27 -13.54
CA ARG A 52 -25.39 39.29 -14.45
C ARG A 52 -26.89 39.09 -14.63
N ALA A 53 -27.64 40.17 -14.42
CA ALA A 53 -29.08 40.19 -14.64
C ALA A 53 -29.49 41.39 -15.50
N THR A 54 -30.75 41.40 -15.92
CA THR A 54 -31.36 42.53 -16.62
C THR A 54 -32.46 43.10 -15.75
N VAL A 55 -32.44 44.42 -15.59
CA VAL A 55 -33.55 45.20 -15.03
C VAL A 55 -34.40 45.68 -16.19
N GLU A 56 -35.69 45.38 -16.18
CA GLU A 56 -36.64 45.81 -17.21
C GLU A 56 -37.79 46.61 -16.58
N ALA A 57 -38.06 47.81 -17.09
CA ALA A 57 -39.17 48.63 -16.65
C ALA A 57 -40.11 48.96 -17.80
N THR A 58 -41.41 48.79 -17.57
CA THR A 58 -42.47 49.18 -18.52
C THR A 58 -43.04 50.52 -18.11
N VAL A 59 -42.99 51.48 -19.03
CA VAL A 59 -43.44 52.86 -18.80
C VAL A 59 -44.57 53.19 -19.76
N ARG A 60 -45.61 53.84 -19.24
CA ARG A 60 -46.78 54.29 -20.00
C ARG A 60 -47.00 55.78 -19.81
N TRP A 61 -47.29 56.50 -20.90
CA TRP A 61 -47.66 57.91 -20.88
C TRP A 61 -49.17 58.05 -20.97
N GLU A 62 -49.77 58.68 -19.97
CA GLU A 62 -51.19 59.05 -20.01
C GLU A 62 -51.37 60.37 -20.77
N GLY A 63 -52.42 60.45 -21.60
CA GLY A 63 -52.75 61.67 -22.36
C GLY A 63 -52.15 61.76 -23.77
N LEU A 64 -51.40 60.75 -24.23
CA LEU A 64 -51.10 60.60 -25.66
C LEU A 64 -52.33 60.00 -26.36
N ALA A 65 -52.90 60.73 -27.32
CA ALA A 65 -54.05 60.26 -28.08
C ALA A 65 -53.69 58.95 -28.79
N SER A 66 -54.33 57.84 -28.39
CA SER A 66 -54.20 56.58 -29.12
C SER A 66 -54.83 56.77 -30.49
N ASP A 67 -54.04 56.72 -31.56
CA ASP A 67 -54.57 56.63 -32.92
C ASP A 67 -55.31 55.29 -33.06
N GLY A 68 -56.63 55.39 -32.88
CA GLY A 68 -57.56 54.27 -32.83
C GLY A 68 -58.93 54.66 -33.36
N GLY A 69 -58.97 55.21 -34.58
CA GLY A 69 -60.08 55.01 -35.52
C GLY A 69 -61.24 56.01 -35.53
N GLY A 70 -61.17 56.95 -36.48
CA GLY A 70 -62.32 57.29 -37.34
C GLY A 70 -63.18 58.49 -36.96
N GLY A 71 -62.89 59.66 -37.55
CA GLY A 71 -63.84 60.79 -37.54
C GLY A 71 -63.24 62.11 -38.01
N SER A 72 -63.33 62.37 -39.32
CA SER A 72 -62.84 63.54 -40.06
C SER A 72 -63.13 64.90 -39.42
N GLY A 73 -62.13 65.80 -39.45
CA GLY A 73 -62.35 67.23 -39.65
C GLY A 73 -61.72 68.17 -38.63
N GLY A 74 -60.41 68.40 -38.73
CA GLY A 74 -59.76 69.54 -38.09
C GLY A 74 -58.26 69.37 -37.99
N SER A 75 -57.49 70.15 -38.76
CA SER A 75 -56.03 70.23 -38.67
C SER A 75 -55.60 70.58 -37.25
N ALA A 76 -55.23 69.58 -36.47
CA ALA A 76 -54.41 69.71 -35.28
C ALA A 76 -53.26 68.71 -35.41
N SER A 77 -52.05 69.21 -35.20
CA SER A 77 -50.79 68.48 -35.26
C SER A 77 -50.85 67.12 -34.54
N SER A 78 -50.94 66.03 -35.29
CA SER A 78 -50.85 64.66 -34.77
C SER A 78 -49.40 64.14 -34.79
N ASN A 79 -48.46 65.02 -34.46
CA ASN A 79 -47.08 64.63 -34.20
C ASN A 79 -46.49 65.63 -33.21
N ALA A 80 -47.07 65.70 -32.01
CA ALA A 80 -46.34 66.25 -30.87
C ALA A 80 -45.20 65.26 -30.58
N THR A 81 -44.06 65.44 -31.25
CA THR A 81 -42.80 64.89 -30.79
C THR A 81 -42.56 65.50 -29.43
N LEU A 82 -42.93 64.78 -28.38
CA LEU A 82 -42.54 65.12 -27.03
C LEU A 82 -41.03 65.26 -27.01
N ASP A 83 -40.55 66.27 -26.28
CA ASP A 83 -39.12 66.42 -26.07
C ASP A 83 -38.55 65.10 -25.53
N PRO A 84 -37.36 64.67 -26.01
CA PRO A 84 -36.73 63.46 -25.50
C PRO A 84 -36.65 63.48 -23.98
N VAL A 85 -37.15 62.43 -23.34
CA VAL A 85 -37.13 62.30 -21.88
C VAL A 85 -35.81 61.69 -21.45
N ARG A 86 -35.30 62.14 -20.30
CA ARG A 86 -34.15 61.49 -19.66
C ARG A 86 -34.60 60.16 -19.06
N VAL A 87 -33.93 59.08 -19.47
CA VAL A 87 -34.08 57.74 -18.93
C VAL A 87 -32.81 57.40 -18.17
N ALA A 88 -32.93 57.00 -16.91
CA ALA A 88 -31.82 56.56 -16.10
C ALA A 88 -32.17 55.31 -15.27
N VAL A 89 -31.25 54.36 -15.20
CA VAL A 89 -31.30 53.22 -14.28
C VAL A 89 -30.05 53.26 -13.42
N ARG A 90 -30.23 53.26 -12.09
CA ARG A 90 -29.15 53.28 -11.11
C ARG A 90 -29.33 52.22 -10.05
N VAL A 91 -28.22 51.71 -9.53
CA VAL A 91 -28.18 50.83 -8.36
C VAL A 91 -27.21 51.48 -7.36
N GLY A 92 -27.74 51.97 -6.24
CA GLY A 92 -26.96 52.81 -5.33
C GLY A 92 -26.35 54.02 -6.07
N ASP A 93 -25.03 54.15 -6.02
CA ASP A 93 -24.29 55.20 -6.74
C ASP A 93 -23.92 54.81 -8.19
N ALA A 94 -24.04 53.54 -8.56
CA ALA A 94 -23.70 53.06 -9.90
C ALA A 94 -24.79 53.43 -10.91
N THR A 95 -24.40 54.04 -12.03
CA THR A 95 -25.30 54.34 -13.14
C THR A 95 -25.17 53.27 -14.23
N LEU A 96 -26.22 52.46 -14.40
CA LEU A 96 -26.26 51.37 -15.40
C LEU A 96 -26.67 51.89 -16.78
N LEU A 97 -27.60 52.85 -16.81
CA LEU A 97 -28.10 53.48 -18.03
C LEU A 97 -28.38 54.96 -17.73
N SER A 98 -28.00 55.85 -18.65
CA SER A 98 -28.40 57.26 -18.61
C SER A 98 -28.36 57.86 -20.01
N GLU A 99 -29.52 58.06 -20.62
CA GLU A 99 -29.64 58.63 -21.96
C GLU A 99 -30.96 59.38 -22.15
N ASN A 100 -31.06 60.16 -23.24
CA ASN A 100 -32.32 60.78 -23.62
C ASN A 100 -33.00 59.91 -24.69
N ARG A 101 -34.26 59.52 -24.45
CA ARG A 101 -35.06 58.71 -25.39
C ARG A 101 -36.27 59.49 -25.88
N SER A 102 -36.58 59.39 -27.17
CA SER A 102 -37.84 59.90 -27.72
C SER A 102 -39.02 59.09 -27.17
N VAL A 103 -40.12 59.77 -26.85
CA VAL A 103 -41.34 59.10 -26.39
C VAL A 103 -42.03 58.43 -27.58
N PRO A 104 -42.29 57.11 -27.53
CA PRO A 104 -42.99 56.41 -28.61
C PRO A 104 -44.43 56.92 -28.80
N ALA A 105 -44.89 56.97 -30.06
CA ALA A 105 -46.24 57.44 -30.38
C ALA A 105 -47.36 56.57 -29.79
N ASN A 106 -47.08 55.29 -29.51
CA ASN A 106 -48.01 54.38 -28.83
C ASN A 106 -48.08 54.62 -27.31
N GLY A 107 -47.28 55.54 -26.77
CA GLY A 107 -47.26 55.91 -25.37
C GLY A 107 -46.72 54.84 -24.43
N THR A 108 -45.98 53.86 -24.93
CA THR A 108 -45.35 52.80 -24.11
C THR A 108 -43.86 52.69 -24.42
N MET A 109 -43.02 52.62 -23.39
CA MET A 109 -41.57 52.44 -23.52
C MET A 109 -41.09 51.33 -22.59
N THR A 110 -40.22 50.47 -23.09
CA THR A 110 -39.45 49.52 -22.28
C THR A 110 -38.06 50.08 -22.05
N VAL A 111 -37.64 50.09 -20.79
CA VAL A 111 -36.28 50.45 -20.37
C VAL A 111 -35.61 49.19 -19.83
N ALA A 112 -34.57 48.73 -20.51
CA ALA A 112 -33.76 47.61 -20.07
C ALA A 112 -32.33 48.08 -19.76
N ALA A 113 -31.77 47.61 -18.65
CA ALA A 113 -30.37 47.84 -18.28
C ALA A 113 -29.77 46.55 -17.71
N ALA A 114 -28.56 46.22 -18.13
CA ALA A 114 -27.82 45.12 -17.53
C ALA A 114 -27.22 45.56 -16.20
N VAL A 115 -27.33 44.73 -15.18
CA VAL A 115 -26.65 44.87 -13.90
C VAL A 115 -25.63 43.74 -13.77
N ASP A 116 -24.42 44.09 -13.35
CA ASP A 116 -23.31 43.15 -13.11
C ASP A 116 -22.93 43.26 -11.64
N ALA A 117 -23.19 42.20 -10.86
CA ALA A 117 -22.90 42.18 -9.43
C ALA A 117 -21.40 42.37 -9.14
N ALA A 118 -20.52 42.01 -10.07
CA ALA A 118 -19.07 42.19 -9.94
C ALA A 118 -18.64 43.66 -9.81
N ALA A 119 -19.50 44.59 -10.24
CA ALA A 119 -19.26 46.04 -10.20
C ALA A 119 -19.89 46.74 -8.99
N LEU A 120 -20.56 45.99 -8.10
CA LEU A 120 -21.27 46.52 -6.94
C LEU A 120 -20.62 46.00 -5.65
N GLU A 121 -20.66 46.79 -4.58
CA GLU A 121 -20.24 46.33 -3.25
C GLU A 121 -21.32 45.39 -2.65
N PRO A 122 -20.97 44.39 -1.84
CA PRO A 122 -21.97 43.58 -1.14
C PRO A 122 -22.86 44.40 -0.20
N GLY A 123 -24.14 44.04 -0.10
CA GLY A 123 -25.12 44.69 0.77
C GLY A 123 -26.43 45.06 0.06
N GLU A 124 -27.29 45.80 0.76
CA GLU A 124 -28.56 46.28 0.22
C GLU A 124 -28.36 47.58 -0.58
N HIS A 125 -28.83 47.60 -1.82
CA HIS A 125 -28.80 48.76 -2.71
C HIS A 125 -30.20 49.18 -3.13
N GLU A 126 -30.42 50.48 -3.30
CA GLU A 126 -31.63 50.98 -3.93
C GLU A 126 -31.46 50.93 -5.46
N LEU A 127 -32.24 50.08 -6.12
CA LEU A 127 -32.45 50.11 -7.57
C LEU A 127 -33.46 51.22 -7.88
N ARG A 128 -33.04 52.21 -8.66
CA ARG A 128 -33.89 53.35 -9.07
C ARG A 128 -33.99 53.43 -10.59
N VAL A 129 -35.22 53.42 -11.09
CA VAL A 129 -35.56 53.68 -12.49
C VAL A 129 -36.24 55.04 -12.58
N THR A 130 -35.68 55.94 -13.39
CA THR A 130 -36.23 57.28 -13.63
C THR A 130 -36.50 57.48 -15.11
N VAL A 131 -37.71 57.89 -15.47
CA VAL A 131 -38.12 58.26 -16.84
C VAL A 131 -38.85 59.59 -16.79
N GLY A 132 -38.20 60.66 -17.27
CA GLY A 132 -38.69 62.02 -17.09
C GLY A 132 -38.87 62.34 -15.60
N GLU A 133 -40.09 62.67 -15.20
CA GLU A 133 -40.47 62.94 -13.80
C GLU A 133 -40.90 61.67 -13.02
N ALA A 134 -41.12 60.54 -13.70
CA ALA A 134 -41.52 59.29 -13.05
C ALA A 134 -40.31 58.58 -12.45
N THR A 135 -40.42 58.14 -11.19
CA THR A 135 -39.39 57.36 -10.50
C THR A 135 -40.02 56.15 -9.82
N ALA A 136 -39.39 54.99 -9.96
CA ALA A 136 -39.71 53.77 -9.22
C ALA A 136 -38.45 53.25 -8.53
N THR A 137 -38.58 52.76 -7.31
CA THR A 137 -37.49 52.19 -6.52
C THR A 137 -37.80 50.76 -6.09
N ARG A 138 -36.76 49.92 -6.02
CA ARG A 138 -36.80 48.57 -5.46
C ARG A 138 -35.52 48.33 -4.66
N THR A 139 -35.56 47.41 -3.70
CA THR A 139 -34.34 46.93 -3.03
C THR A 139 -33.72 45.82 -3.87
N LEU A 140 -32.40 45.89 -4.05
CA LEU A 140 -31.58 44.85 -4.66
C LEU A 140 -30.48 44.47 -3.66
N VAL A 141 -30.42 43.19 -3.28
CA VAL A 141 -29.37 42.70 -2.37
C VAL A 141 -28.23 42.09 -3.19
N VAL A 142 -27.01 42.57 -2.98
CA VAL A 142 -25.80 41.92 -3.52
C VAL A 142 -25.19 41.07 -2.42
N GLU A 143 -25.13 39.77 -2.62
CA GLU A 143 -24.62 38.83 -1.62
C GLU A 143 -23.08 38.93 -1.48
N GLU A 144 -22.56 38.67 -0.28
CA GLU A 144 -21.12 38.60 -0.05
C GLU A 144 -20.55 37.28 -0.59
N ALA A 145 -19.46 37.35 -1.36
CA ALA A 145 -18.83 36.19 -1.96
C ALA A 145 -18.26 35.24 -0.89
N ARG A 146 -18.61 33.95 -0.96
CA ARG A 146 -18.10 32.95 -0.02
C ARG A 146 -16.62 32.65 -0.31
N PRO A 147 -15.76 32.61 0.71
CA PRO A 147 -14.36 32.26 0.53
C PRO A 147 -14.20 30.82 0.03
N ALA A 148 -13.11 30.56 -0.69
CA ALA A 148 -12.80 29.24 -1.25
C ALA A 148 -12.85 28.15 -0.16
N THR A 149 -13.72 27.16 -0.35
CA THR A 149 -13.94 26.07 0.61
C THR A 149 -13.88 24.73 -0.10
N PHE A 150 -12.75 24.04 0.04
CA PHE A 150 -12.49 22.81 -0.69
C PHE A 150 -13.07 21.56 -0.03
N THR A 151 -13.85 20.80 -0.79
CA THR A 151 -14.42 19.52 -0.36
C THR A 151 -13.97 18.38 -1.28
N VAL A 152 -13.91 17.17 -0.74
CA VAL A 152 -13.66 15.94 -1.51
C VAL A 152 -15.01 15.25 -1.71
N SER A 153 -15.48 15.21 -2.95
CA SER A 153 -16.78 14.64 -3.32
C SER A 153 -16.68 13.12 -3.47
N ASP A 154 -15.60 12.63 -4.06
CA ASP A 154 -15.38 11.20 -4.33
C ASP A 154 -13.91 10.78 -4.20
N VAL A 155 -13.70 9.52 -3.84
CA VAL A 155 -12.39 8.85 -3.77
C VAL A 155 -12.47 7.52 -4.50
N GLU A 156 -11.73 7.43 -5.59
CA GLU A 156 -11.62 6.24 -6.43
C GLU A 156 -10.31 5.52 -6.14
N ALA A 157 -10.44 4.26 -5.73
CA ALA A 157 -9.35 3.34 -5.51
C ALA A 157 -9.88 1.91 -5.79
N PRO A 158 -9.00 0.96 -6.19
CA PRO A 158 -9.39 -0.44 -6.31
C PRO A 158 -9.81 -1.01 -4.95
N GLU A 159 -10.52 -2.15 -4.95
CA GLU A 159 -10.91 -2.83 -3.70
C GLU A 159 -9.70 -3.46 -3.00
N GLY A 160 -8.70 -3.90 -3.77
CA GLY A 160 -7.42 -4.36 -3.26
C GLY A 160 -6.27 -4.14 -4.21
N VAL A 161 -5.06 -4.32 -3.71
CA VAL A 161 -3.79 -4.26 -4.44
C VAL A 161 -2.93 -5.43 -3.96
N ALA A 162 -2.16 -6.04 -4.86
CA ALA A 162 -1.22 -7.09 -4.49
C ALA A 162 0.08 -6.49 -3.93
N TYR A 163 0.78 -7.25 -3.09
CA TYR A 163 2.10 -6.86 -2.58
C TYR A 163 3.10 -6.60 -3.71
N GLY A 164 3.86 -5.50 -3.61
CA GLY A 164 4.83 -5.06 -4.61
C GLY A 164 4.22 -4.38 -5.85
N GLU A 165 2.88 -4.38 -5.99
CA GLU A 165 2.20 -3.72 -7.11
C GLU A 165 1.96 -2.22 -6.86
N ASN A 166 1.59 -1.51 -7.92
CA ASN A 166 1.30 -0.08 -7.88
C ASN A 166 -0.17 0.20 -7.54
N LEU A 167 -0.42 0.97 -6.48
CA LEU A 167 -1.76 1.43 -6.11
C LEU A 167 -2.05 2.82 -6.72
N SER A 168 -3.03 2.89 -7.62
CA SER A 168 -3.50 4.17 -8.18
C SER A 168 -4.77 4.66 -7.48
N VAL A 169 -4.72 5.89 -6.98
CA VAL A 169 -5.81 6.57 -6.27
C VAL A 169 -6.14 7.87 -6.97
N ALA A 170 -7.42 8.15 -7.15
CA ALA A 170 -7.90 9.45 -7.61
C ALA A 170 -8.93 10.03 -6.64
N ALA A 171 -8.98 11.35 -6.57
CA ALA A 171 -9.96 12.09 -5.79
C ALA A 171 -10.49 13.27 -6.60
N THR A 172 -11.79 13.52 -6.47
CA THR A 172 -12.44 14.70 -7.05
C THR A 172 -12.57 15.78 -5.98
N VAL A 173 -11.96 16.94 -6.24
CA VAL A 173 -11.93 18.06 -5.32
C VAL A 173 -12.70 19.22 -5.93
N THR A 174 -13.66 19.74 -5.17
CA THR A 174 -14.54 20.84 -5.59
C THR A 174 -14.35 22.03 -4.67
N ASN A 175 -14.21 23.23 -5.26
CA ASN A 175 -14.31 24.48 -4.51
C ASN A 175 -15.79 24.86 -4.36
N ALA A 176 -16.34 24.69 -3.15
CA ALA A 176 -17.73 25.00 -2.86
C ALA A 176 -17.98 26.49 -2.53
N GLY A 177 -16.93 27.32 -2.51
CA GLY A 177 -17.01 28.77 -2.38
C GLY A 177 -17.18 29.47 -3.73
N ASP A 178 -17.34 30.79 -3.69
CA ASP A 178 -17.52 31.63 -4.88
C ASP A 178 -16.19 32.23 -5.36
N LEU A 179 -15.23 32.40 -4.45
CA LEU A 179 -13.90 32.93 -4.76
C LEU A 179 -12.92 31.83 -5.18
N ALA A 180 -12.01 32.18 -6.09
CA ALA A 180 -10.90 31.32 -6.46
C ALA A 180 -9.94 31.07 -5.29
N GLY A 181 -9.30 29.91 -5.27
CA GLY A 181 -8.31 29.58 -4.24
C GLY A 181 -7.39 28.43 -4.61
N ASN A 182 -6.37 28.23 -3.78
CA ASN A 182 -5.45 27.11 -3.89
C ASN A 182 -5.64 26.13 -2.73
N GLN A 183 -5.59 24.83 -3.04
CA GLN A 183 -5.69 23.77 -2.05
C GLN A 183 -4.62 22.71 -2.28
N THR A 184 -3.87 22.39 -1.22
CA THR A 184 -3.03 21.20 -1.19
C THR A 184 -3.84 20.01 -0.69
N VAL A 185 -4.04 19.03 -1.58
CA VAL A 185 -4.70 17.76 -1.31
C VAL A 185 -3.64 16.77 -0.86
N ARG A 186 -3.80 16.19 0.33
CA ARG A 186 -2.94 15.12 0.84
C ARG A 186 -3.66 13.79 0.69
N ILE A 187 -3.02 12.84 0.02
CA ILE A 187 -3.50 11.47 -0.14
C ILE A 187 -2.51 10.57 0.62
N ARG A 188 -3.03 9.73 1.51
CA ARG A 188 -2.24 8.76 2.29
C ARG A 188 -2.83 7.38 2.14
N TYR A 189 -1.99 6.35 2.07
CA TYR A 189 -2.38 4.95 2.13
C TYR A 189 -1.69 4.28 3.33
N GLY A 190 -2.48 3.68 4.22
CA GLY A 190 -1.96 3.07 5.45
C GLY A 190 -1.17 4.07 6.31
N THR A 191 -0.20 3.61 7.09
CA THR A 191 0.60 4.46 7.99
C THR A 191 1.81 5.10 7.33
N GLY A 192 2.31 4.55 6.21
CA GLY A 192 3.58 4.96 5.61
C GLY A 192 3.47 5.88 4.37
N ALA A 193 2.70 5.48 3.36
CA ALA A 193 2.76 6.12 2.05
C ALA A 193 1.90 7.39 1.99
N SER A 194 2.48 8.54 1.58
CA SER A 194 1.73 9.78 1.40
C SER A 194 2.23 10.63 0.24
N ALA A 195 1.31 11.36 -0.39
CA ALA A 195 1.58 12.27 -1.48
C ALA A 195 0.76 13.54 -1.33
N ASN A 196 1.32 14.66 -1.80
CA ASN A 196 0.63 15.95 -1.84
C ASN A 196 0.50 16.43 -3.29
N ARG A 197 -0.64 17.03 -3.62
CA ARG A 197 -0.90 17.70 -4.90
C ARG A 197 -1.63 19.01 -4.65
N THR A 198 -1.20 20.09 -5.27
CA THR A 198 -1.85 21.39 -5.14
C THR A 198 -2.69 21.66 -6.37
N VAL A 199 -3.94 22.07 -6.16
CA VAL A 199 -4.88 22.51 -7.21
C VAL A 199 -5.24 23.97 -7.00
N ALA A 200 -5.43 24.70 -8.09
CA ALA A 200 -6.00 26.04 -8.11
C ALA A 200 -7.36 25.95 -8.80
N LEU A 201 -8.42 26.37 -8.12
CA LEU A 201 -9.79 26.27 -8.63
C LEU A 201 -10.52 27.60 -8.44
N ASP A 202 -11.25 28.01 -9.47
CA ASP A 202 -12.25 29.07 -9.38
C ASP A 202 -13.43 28.66 -8.49
N GLY A 203 -14.31 29.59 -8.16
CA GLY A 203 -15.53 29.30 -7.42
C GLY A 203 -16.42 28.29 -8.15
N GLY A 204 -16.94 27.29 -7.43
CA GLY A 204 -17.75 26.22 -8.00
C GLY A 204 -17.03 25.22 -8.92
N ALA A 205 -15.76 25.44 -9.26
CA ALA A 205 -15.00 24.55 -10.12
C ALA A 205 -14.56 23.26 -9.40
N GLU A 206 -14.32 22.21 -10.17
CA GLU A 206 -13.79 20.93 -9.70
C GLU A 206 -12.58 20.49 -10.49
N ALA A 207 -11.68 19.76 -9.84
CA ALA A 207 -10.57 19.07 -10.48
C ALA A 207 -10.39 17.67 -9.93
N ARG A 208 -9.92 16.79 -10.81
CA ARG A 208 -9.51 15.44 -10.46
C ARG A 208 -8.01 15.41 -10.17
N VAL A 209 -7.65 14.86 -9.01
CA VAL A 209 -6.27 14.68 -8.57
C VAL A 209 -5.98 13.19 -8.50
N SER A 210 -4.90 12.75 -9.14
CA SER A 210 -4.46 11.34 -9.08
C SER A 210 -3.04 11.20 -8.54
N VAL A 211 -2.81 10.10 -7.82
CA VAL A 211 -1.53 9.66 -7.28
C VAL A 211 -1.39 8.17 -7.51
N THR A 212 -0.19 7.74 -7.88
CA THR A 212 0.19 6.33 -7.88
C THR A 212 1.24 6.13 -6.79
N PHE A 213 0.93 5.26 -5.84
CA PHE A 213 1.90 4.71 -4.88
C PHE A 213 2.54 3.50 -5.53
N THR A 214 3.84 3.57 -5.79
CA THR A 214 4.57 2.49 -6.45
C THR A 214 5.12 1.49 -5.44
N ASP A 215 5.21 0.22 -5.83
CA ASP A 215 5.83 -0.86 -5.04
C ASP A 215 5.29 -0.91 -3.59
N VAL A 216 4.00 -1.18 -3.46
CA VAL A 216 3.32 -1.20 -2.15
C VAL A 216 3.73 -2.43 -1.35
N ARG A 217 4.54 -2.22 -0.31
CA ARG A 217 5.04 -3.28 0.60
C ARG A 217 4.65 -2.99 2.04
N LEU A 218 3.44 -3.38 2.42
CA LEU A 218 2.99 -3.42 3.81
C LEU A 218 2.60 -4.87 4.14
N ASP A 219 2.31 -5.15 5.41
CA ASP A 219 1.66 -6.40 5.78
C ASP A 219 0.28 -6.49 5.12
N GLY A 220 -0.21 -7.71 4.88
CA GLY A 220 -1.54 -7.94 4.32
C GLY A 220 -2.64 -7.50 5.29
N GLY A 221 -3.69 -6.90 4.74
CA GLY A 221 -4.80 -6.40 5.53
C GLY A 221 -5.50 -5.20 4.92
N ASP A 222 -6.45 -4.64 5.66
CA ASP A 222 -7.28 -3.51 5.22
C ASP A 222 -6.68 -2.18 5.64
N TYR A 223 -6.34 -1.33 4.67
CA TYR A 223 -5.74 -0.02 4.91
C TYR A 223 -6.60 1.13 4.41
N PRO A 224 -6.70 2.24 5.17
CA PRO A 224 -7.43 3.40 4.71
C PRO A 224 -6.59 4.21 3.72
N VAL A 225 -7.19 4.50 2.57
CA VAL A 225 -6.84 5.63 1.71
C VAL A 225 -7.50 6.87 2.25
N VAL A 226 -6.72 7.81 2.79
CA VAL A 226 -7.20 9.05 3.41
C VAL A 226 -6.85 10.23 2.52
N VAL A 227 -7.88 10.94 2.05
CA VAL A 227 -7.75 12.17 1.26
C VAL A 227 -8.17 13.35 2.13
N THR A 228 -7.25 14.28 2.34
CA THR A 228 -7.43 15.44 3.22
C THR A 228 -7.22 16.74 2.47
N THR A 229 -8.17 17.68 2.62
CA THR A 229 -8.04 19.10 2.30
C THR A 229 -7.96 19.91 3.59
N ALA A 230 -7.88 21.25 3.50
CA ALA A 230 -7.89 22.10 4.69
C ALA A 230 -9.24 22.01 5.45
N ASN A 231 -10.33 21.67 4.76
CA ASN A 231 -11.68 21.74 5.32
C ASN A 231 -12.34 20.37 5.51
N ARG A 232 -11.87 19.33 4.81
CA ARG A 232 -12.56 18.02 4.83
C ARG A 232 -11.60 16.85 4.61
N THR A 233 -11.93 15.75 5.27
CA THR A 233 -11.28 14.44 5.08
C THR A 233 -12.30 13.42 4.55
N ARG A 234 -11.86 12.57 3.63
CA ARG A 234 -12.58 11.41 3.11
C ARG A 234 -11.68 10.19 3.18
N GLU A 235 -12.28 9.04 3.41
CA GLU A 235 -11.55 7.78 3.57
C GLU A 235 -12.25 6.67 2.79
N ARG A 236 -11.45 5.74 2.27
CA ARG A 236 -11.90 4.50 1.64
C ARG A 236 -10.93 3.39 2.00
N THR A 237 -11.43 2.20 2.30
CA THR A 237 -10.58 1.03 2.58
C THR A 237 -10.13 0.37 1.28
N VAL A 238 -8.86 -0.06 1.26
CA VAL A 238 -8.26 -0.88 0.21
C VAL A 238 -7.51 -2.02 0.90
N ALA A 239 -7.77 -3.25 0.46
CA ALA A 239 -7.08 -4.43 0.96
C ALA A 239 -5.69 -4.59 0.31
N LEU A 240 -4.67 -4.95 1.09
CA LEU A 240 -3.40 -5.44 0.57
C LEU A 240 -3.40 -6.96 0.63
N ASP A 241 -3.26 -7.58 -0.54
CA ASP A 241 -3.12 -9.02 -0.68
C ASP A 241 -1.63 -9.39 -0.65
N HIS A 242 -1.21 -10.00 0.46
CA HIS A 242 0.19 -10.36 0.71
C HIS A 242 0.40 -11.85 0.40
N PRO A 243 1.43 -12.23 -0.39
CA PRO A 243 1.58 -13.60 -0.87
C PRO A 243 1.99 -14.59 0.23
N SER A 244 2.69 -14.14 1.27
CA SER A 244 2.97 -14.97 2.45
C SER A 244 1.67 -15.35 3.18
N PRO A 245 1.48 -16.63 3.57
CA PRO A 245 0.34 -17.07 4.38
C PRO A 245 0.25 -16.41 5.76
N TYR A 246 1.38 -15.89 6.28
CA TYR A 246 1.42 -15.08 7.50
C TYR A 246 0.91 -13.65 7.31
N ARG A 247 0.62 -13.26 6.06
CA ARG A 247 0.24 -11.91 5.65
C ARG A 247 1.27 -10.85 6.05
N LYS A 248 2.54 -11.20 6.13
CA LYS A 248 3.65 -10.27 6.38
C LYS A 248 4.97 -10.84 5.90
N THR A 249 5.93 -9.96 5.68
CA THR A 249 7.29 -10.32 5.28
C THR A 249 8.15 -10.64 6.51
N THR A 250 8.08 -9.85 7.58
CA THR A 250 8.92 -10.04 8.78
C THR A 250 8.17 -10.82 9.85
N LEU A 251 8.69 -12.00 10.19
CA LEU A 251 8.17 -12.89 11.22
C LEU A 251 8.94 -12.70 12.52
N GLY A 252 8.22 -12.57 13.63
CA GLY A 252 8.80 -12.62 14.97
C GLY A 252 9.26 -14.04 15.27
N LEU A 253 10.54 -14.22 15.58
CA LEU A 253 11.16 -15.48 15.94
C LEU A 253 11.56 -15.46 17.42
N TYR A 254 10.83 -16.20 18.23
CA TYR A 254 11.28 -16.52 19.59
C TYR A 254 12.15 -17.76 19.55
N VAL A 255 13.25 -17.75 20.30
CA VAL A 255 14.16 -18.89 20.39
C VAL A 255 14.29 -19.31 21.84
N ASP A 256 13.83 -20.51 22.11
CA ASP A 256 13.92 -21.19 23.39
C ASP A 256 15.16 -22.08 23.38
N ASP A 257 16.30 -21.50 23.77
CA ASP A 257 17.61 -22.16 23.85
C ASP A 257 18.04 -22.49 25.29
N ASP A 258 17.12 -22.45 26.25
CA ASP A 258 17.38 -22.75 27.67
C ASP A 258 17.97 -24.15 27.90
N ALA A 259 17.62 -25.11 27.05
CA ALA A 259 18.12 -26.49 27.11
C ALA A 259 19.47 -26.69 26.39
N VAL A 260 20.05 -25.63 25.81
CA VAL A 260 21.29 -25.72 25.04
C VAL A 260 22.48 -25.23 25.87
N ASP A 261 23.43 -26.12 26.12
CA ASP A 261 24.65 -25.80 26.89
C ASP A 261 25.68 -24.93 26.13
N ARG A 262 25.31 -24.38 24.96
CA ARG A 262 26.20 -23.60 24.09
C ARG A 262 25.45 -22.47 23.38
N ASN A 263 26.18 -21.42 23.00
CA ASN A 263 25.60 -20.32 22.23
C ASN A 263 25.24 -20.79 20.80
N VAL A 264 23.96 -20.65 20.43
CA VAL A 264 23.40 -21.01 19.13
C VAL A 264 23.02 -19.81 18.26
N SER A 265 23.27 -18.59 18.72
CA SER A 265 22.83 -17.35 18.03
C SER A 265 23.33 -17.28 16.59
N GLU A 266 24.60 -17.63 16.35
CA GLU A 266 25.19 -17.61 15.01
C GLU A 266 24.61 -18.69 14.09
N VAL A 267 24.33 -19.88 14.65
CA VAL A 267 23.73 -21.00 13.91
C VAL A 267 22.30 -20.64 13.49
N VAL A 268 21.50 -20.10 14.41
CA VAL A 268 20.13 -19.67 14.11
C VAL A 268 20.14 -18.54 13.08
N ALA A 269 21.02 -17.54 13.22
CA ALA A 269 21.12 -16.44 12.26
C ALA A 269 21.55 -16.92 10.86
N ALA A 270 22.44 -17.91 10.78
CA ALA A 270 22.84 -18.51 9.51
C ALA A 270 21.66 -19.23 8.84
N ALA A 271 20.86 -19.96 9.62
CA ALA A 271 19.69 -20.71 9.16
C ALA A 271 18.53 -19.80 8.73
N THR A 272 18.15 -18.79 9.53
CA THR A 272 17.11 -17.81 9.12
C THR A 272 17.57 -17.03 7.89
N GLY A 273 18.84 -16.63 7.87
CA GLY A 273 19.45 -15.94 6.74
C GLY A 273 19.44 -16.78 5.44
N TYR A 274 19.41 -18.11 5.52
CA TYR A 274 19.25 -18.95 4.33
C TYR A 274 17.92 -18.67 3.64
N TRP A 275 16.82 -18.67 4.40
CA TRP A 275 15.49 -18.39 3.88
C TRP A 275 15.39 -16.94 3.39
N GLU A 276 15.89 -15.97 4.16
CA GLU A 276 15.90 -14.55 3.76
C GLU A 276 16.60 -14.24 2.42
N ARG A 277 17.47 -15.14 1.96
CA ARG A 277 18.17 -14.99 0.67
C ARG A 277 17.60 -15.86 -0.45
N THR A 278 16.78 -16.86 -0.11
CA THR A 278 16.30 -17.87 -1.06
C THR A 278 14.77 -18.01 -1.11
N ASP A 279 14.09 -17.22 -0.28
CA ASP A 279 12.65 -17.14 -0.08
C ASP A 279 11.84 -17.10 -1.37
N GLU A 280 11.99 -16.10 -2.22
CA GLU A 280 11.20 -15.94 -3.44
C GLU A 280 11.43 -17.10 -4.42
N ARG A 281 12.61 -17.75 -4.37
CA ARG A 281 12.93 -18.89 -5.24
C ARG A 281 12.18 -20.15 -4.83
N TYR A 282 12.08 -20.44 -3.53
CA TYR A 282 11.54 -21.71 -3.03
C TYR A 282 10.13 -21.57 -2.43
N LEU A 283 9.85 -20.45 -1.76
CA LEU A 283 8.56 -20.16 -1.11
C LEU A 283 7.61 -19.38 -2.03
N GLY A 284 8.14 -18.66 -3.03
CA GLY A 284 7.35 -17.81 -3.92
C GLY A 284 6.93 -16.46 -3.30
N TYR A 285 7.42 -16.14 -2.10
CA TYR A 285 7.23 -14.87 -1.40
C TYR A 285 8.46 -14.53 -0.55
N PRO A 286 8.71 -13.24 -0.27
CA PRO A 286 9.82 -12.84 0.60
C PRO A 286 9.53 -13.15 2.08
N VAL A 287 10.56 -13.50 2.83
CA VAL A 287 10.47 -13.69 4.29
C VAL A 287 11.70 -13.15 5.01
N ALA A 288 11.48 -12.56 6.17
CA ALA A 288 12.49 -12.10 7.10
C ALA A 288 12.17 -12.54 8.52
N TYR A 289 13.20 -12.69 9.37
CA TYR A 289 13.02 -13.06 10.76
C TYR A 289 13.59 -11.97 11.68
N GLU A 290 12.79 -11.54 12.65
CA GLU A 290 13.21 -10.62 13.71
C GLU A 290 13.12 -11.34 15.05
N ARG A 291 14.20 -11.30 15.84
CA ARG A 291 14.18 -11.91 17.18
C ARG A 291 13.24 -11.16 18.11
N VAL A 292 12.40 -11.90 18.83
CA VAL A 292 11.54 -11.37 19.89
C VAL A 292 11.90 -12.01 21.23
N ASP A 293 11.68 -11.29 22.32
CA ASP A 293 12.03 -11.72 23.68
C ASP A 293 10.92 -12.51 24.38
N ASP A 294 9.69 -12.49 23.84
CA ASP A 294 8.52 -13.17 24.39
C ASP A 294 7.92 -14.11 23.33
N ALA A 295 7.60 -15.34 23.74
CA ALA A 295 6.98 -16.35 22.89
C ALA A 295 5.55 -15.96 22.49
N ASP A 296 4.84 -15.18 23.31
CA ASP A 296 3.46 -14.75 23.02
C ASP A 296 3.40 -13.70 21.88
N ASP A 297 4.51 -13.01 21.61
CA ASP A 297 4.64 -12.04 20.52
C ASP A 297 5.21 -12.68 19.23
N ALA A 298 5.55 -13.97 19.27
CA ALA A 298 6.24 -14.66 18.18
C ALA A 298 5.28 -15.21 17.12
N ASP A 299 5.74 -15.20 15.88
CA ASP A 299 5.12 -15.95 14.78
C ASP A 299 5.60 -17.39 14.72
N VAL A 300 6.88 -17.58 15.02
CA VAL A 300 7.56 -18.86 15.04
C VAL A 300 8.32 -19.00 16.36
N VAL A 301 8.17 -20.14 17.00
CA VAL A 301 8.97 -20.56 18.15
C VAL A 301 9.95 -21.63 17.68
N LEU A 302 11.24 -21.31 17.73
CA LEU A 302 12.31 -22.29 17.56
C LEU A 302 12.74 -22.78 18.95
N ARG A 303 12.46 -24.05 19.24
CA ARG A 303 12.74 -24.68 20.52
C ARG A 303 13.87 -25.69 20.39
N PHE A 304 14.74 -25.74 21.39
CA PHE A 304 15.73 -26.79 21.49
C PHE A 304 15.32 -27.80 22.56
N ASP A 305 15.00 -29.03 22.15
CA ASP A 305 14.55 -30.09 23.04
C ASP A 305 14.79 -31.47 22.39
N ARG A 306 14.83 -32.53 23.19
CA ARG A 306 15.02 -33.89 22.67
C ARG A 306 13.83 -34.29 21.79
N VAL A 307 14.11 -34.71 20.56
CA VAL A 307 13.08 -35.15 19.61
C VAL A 307 13.00 -36.67 19.61
N ASP A 308 12.10 -37.22 20.43
CA ASP A 308 11.89 -38.67 20.51
C ASP A 308 10.91 -39.19 19.44
N ARG A 309 10.09 -38.30 18.88
CA ARG A 309 9.08 -38.64 17.88
C ARG A 309 8.69 -37.40 17.09
N CYS A 310 8.59 -37.56 15.78
CA CYS A 310 7.94 -36.60 14.91
C CYS A 310 6.89 -37.31 14.03
N GLY A 311 5.66 -36.83 14.04
CA GLY A 311 4.57 -37.42 13.24
C GLY A 311 4.21 -38.88 13.60
N VAL A 312 3.94 -39.68 12.56
CA VAL A 312 3.42 -41.06 12.67
C VAL A 312 4.50 -42.14 12.62
N GLU A 313 5.76 -41.76 12.48
CA GLU A 313 6.87 -42.71 12.35
C GLU A 313 7.17 -43.45 13.67
N GLY A 314 7.77 -44.63 13.52
CA GLY A 314 7.97 -45.60 14.60
C GLY A 314 9.10 -45.21 15.58
N ASN A 315 9.22 -45.99 16.65
CA ASN A 315 10.18 -45.76 17.75
C ASN A 315 11.65 -46.03 17.40
N ASP A 316 11.97 -46.56 16.20
CA ASP A 316 13.32 -46.99 15.83
C ASP A 316 14.07 -45.97 14.93
N THR A 317 13.47 -44.81 14.64
CA THR A 317 14.06 -43.74 13.81
C THR A 317 14.78 -42.70 14.68
N ARG A 318 15.95 -42.24 14.25
CA ARG A 318 16.63 -41.08 14.85
C ARG A 318 16.05 -39.80 14.25
N TYR A 319 15.61 -38.87 15.10
CA TYR A 319 15.13 -37.54 14.67
C TYR A 319 16.12 -36.46 15.08
N PHE A 320 16.38 -35.51 14.18
CA PHE A 320 17.14 -34.29 14.49
C PHE A 320 16.25 -33.09 14.77
N GLY A 321 15.05 -33.06 14.18
CA GLY A 321 14.07 -31.99 14.37
C GLY A 321 12.64 -32.45 14.16
N CYS A 322 11.71 -31.55 14.45
CA CYS A 322 10.29 -31.69 14.17
C CYS A 322 9.59 -30.34 14.15
N ALA A 323 8.78 -30.07 13.14
CA ALA A 323 8.04 -28.82 13.02
C ALA A 323 6.57 -29.00 12.71
N ASP A 324 5.79 -27.97 13.03
CA ASP A 324 4.47 -27.78 12.47
C ASP A 324 4.57 -27.54 10.96
N LEU A 325 3.77 -28.29 10.18
CA LEU A 325 3.60 -28.03 8.75
C LEU A 325 2.53 -26.96 8.53
N LEU A 326 2.88 -25.90 7.81
CA LEU A 326 1.93 -24.91 7.30
C LEU A 326 1.19 -25.50 6.09
N VAL A 327 -0.14 -25.43 6.09
CA VAL A 327 -0.97 -25.97 4.98
C VAL A 327 -1.82 -24.86 4.36
N ASP A 328 -2.74 -24.29 5.13
CA ASP A 328 -3.63 -23.21 4.66
C ASP A 328 -3.30 -21.88 5.35
N GLU A 329 -3.42 -21.84 6.68
CA GLU A 329 -3.11 -20.66 7.50
C GLU A 329 -2.21 -21.08 8.69
N PRO A 330 -1.29 -20.21 9.12
CA PRO A 330 -0.39 -20.52 10.22
C PRO A 330 -1.14 -20.64 11.55
N ARG A 331 -0.76 -21.64 12.35
CA ARG A 331 -1.19 -21.77 13.74
C ARG A 331 -0.21 -21.01 14.61
N THR A 332 -0.41 -19.70 14.76
CA THR A 332 0.56 -18.82 15.42
C THR A 332 0.56 -18.99 16.97
N PRO A 333 1.72 -19.21 17.62
CA PRO A 333 3.03 -19.42 17.00
C PRO A 333 3.19 -20.82 16.41
N MET A 334 3.77 -20.89 15.21
CA MET A 334 4.21 -22.15 14.61
C MET A 334 5.45 -22.65 15.35
N THR A 335 5.58 -23.95 15.60
CA THR A 335 6.72 -24.48 16.36
C THR A 335 7.66 -25.29 15.49
N ALA A 336 8.97 -25.05 15.63
CA ALA A 336 10.05 -25.90 15.15
C ALA A 336 10.88 -26.35 16.35
N THR A 337 11.09 -27.65 16.53
CA THR A 337 11.92 -28.22 17.60
C THR A 337 13.17 -28.87 17.01
N VAL A 338 14.34 -28.61 17.60
CA VAL A 338 15.63 -29.16 17.16
C VAL A 338 16.36 -29.83 18.33
N ASP A 339 16.94 -31.01 18.12
CA ASP A 339 17.68 -31.72 19.16
C ASP A 339 18.98 -30.98 19.50
N PRO A 340 19.20 -30.56 20.76
CA PRO A 340 20.37 -29.75 21.12
C PRO A 340 21.70 -30.51 21.08
N ARG A 341 21.68 -31.84 20.98
CA ARG A 341 22.87 -32.70 21.09
C ARG A 341 23.59 -32.91 19.76
N ILE A 342 23.01 -32.47 18.64
CA ILE A 342 23.64 -32.54 17.30
C ILE A 342 24.75 -31.47 17.16
N SER A 343 25.59 -31.57 16.13
CA SER A 343 26.65 -30.57 15.86
C SER A 343 26.05 -29.24 15.35
N ASP A 344 26.80 -28.14 15.35
CA ASP A 344 26.33 -26.86 14.79
C ASP A 344 26.13 -26.93 13.26
N ALA A 345 26.84 -27.82 12.58
CA ALA A 345 26.64 -28.09 11.17
C ALA A 345 25.27 -28.71 10.91
N GLU A 346 24.95 -29.78 11.65
CA GLU A 346 23.68 -30.48 11.55
C GLU A 346 22.54 -29.57 12.04
N MET A 347 22.73 -28.89 13.16
CA MET A 347 21.76 -27.94 13.70
C MET A 347 21.39 -26.85 12.70
N ASN A 348 22.36 -26.29 11.97
CA ASN A 348 22.06 -25.33 10.92
C ASN A 348 21.18 -25.96 9.82
N ALA A 349 21.51 -27.16 9.34
CA ALA A 349 20.75 -27.86 8.31
C ALA A 349 19.32 -28.22 8.80
N THR A 350 19.21 -28.72 10.03
CA THR A 350 17.93 -29.05 10.67
C THR A 350 17.06 -27.81 10.87
N ILE A 351 17.59 -26.69 11.38
CA ILE A 351 16.79 -25.46 11.52
C ILE A 351 16.29 -24.99 10.15
N ILE A 352 17.12 -25.04 9.10
CA ILE A 352 16.67 -24.68 7.74
C ILE A 352 15.52 -25.59 7.29
N HIS A 353 15.65 -26.90 7.48
CA HIS A 353 14.62 -27.88 7.14
C HIS A 353 13.30 -27.63 7.89
N GLU A 354 13.37 -27.54 9.23
CA GLU A 354 12.19 -27.33 10.07
C GLU A 354 11.50 -25.99 9.78
N LEU A 355 12.28 -24.94 9.47
CA LEU A 355 11.71 -23.68 9.01
C LEU A 355 11.09 -23.82 7.61
N GLY A 356 11.53 -24.73 6.75
CA GLY A 356 10.84 -25.05 5.51
C GLY A 356 9.41 -25.54 5.75
N HIS A 357 9.22 -26.43 6.73
CA HIS A 357 7.89 -26.90 7.12
C HIS A 357 7.00 -25.78 7.66
N VAL A 358 7.53 -24.89 8.49
CA VAL A 358 6.72 -23.75 8.99
C VAL A 358 6.36 -22.77 7.87
N GLN A 359 7.03 -22.82 6.72
CA GLN A 359 6.69 -22.07 5.50
C GLN A 359 5.86 -22.86 4.49
N GLY A 360 5.58 -24.13 4.78
CA GLY A 360 4.66 -24.98 4.04
C GLY A 360 5.30 -25.93 3.04
N LEU A 361 6.62 -26.08 3.08
CA LEU A 361 7.31 -27.07 2.26
C LEU A 361 7.18 -28.47 2.88
N GLU A 362 6.91 -29.46 2.04
CA GLU A 362 6.91 -30.88 2.40
C GLU A 362 8.26 -31.54 2.10
N HIS A 363 8.43 -32.78 2.54
CA HIS A 363 9.64 -33.53 2.26
C HIS A 363 9.84 -33.76 0.75
N GLY A 364 11.07 -33.54 0.28
CA GLY A 364 11.49 -33.75 -1.11
C GLY A 364 11.17 -32.58 -2.05
N GLU A 365 10.50 -31.53 -1.57
CA GLU A 365 10.35 -30.29 -2.32
C GLU A 365 11.67 -29.51 -2.40
N GLU A 366 11.78 -28.60 -3.37
CA GLU A 366 12.98 -27.77 -3.50
C GLU A 366 13.13 -26.83 -2.30
N PRO A 367 14.31 -26.71 -1.67
CA PRO A 367 15.59 -27.32 -2.03
C PRO A 367 15.70 -28.81 -1.61
N ALA A 368 15.71 -29.71 -2.58
CA ALA A 368 15.40 -31.14 -2.37
C ALA A 368 16.37 -31.86 -1.42
N GLY A 369 17.66 -31.47 -1.42
CA GLY A 369 18.63 -32.00 -0.47
C GLY A 369 18.31 -31.61 0.98
N LEU A 370 18.01 -30.33 1.22
CA LEU A 370 17.70 -29.82 2.56
C LEU A 370 16.33 -30.26 3.05
N MET A 371 15.32 -30.30 2.17
CA MET A 371 13.97 -30.78 2.52
C MET A 371 13.83 -32.29 2.40
N ASN A 372 14.90 -33.07 2.23
CA ASN A 372 14.81 -34.52 2.21
C ASN A 372 14.35 -35.04 3.59
N ALA A 373 13.44 -36.01 3.60
CA ALA A 373 12.99 -36.66 4.83
C ALA A 373 14.13 -37.37 5.59
N THR A 374 15.24 -37.68 4.90
CA THR A 374 16.42 -38.31 5.50
C THR A 374 17.64 -37.42 5.31
N SER A 375 18.23 -36.99 6.43
CA SER A 375 19.52 -36.31 6.45
C SER A 375 20.65 -37.32 6.23
N THR A 376 21.46 -37.12 5.20
CA THR A 376 22.65 -37.93 4.87
C THR A 376 23.84 -37.03 4.53
N LEU A 377 25.06 -37.59 4.46
CA LEU A 377 26.23 -36.79 4.07
C LEU A 377 26.08 -36.12 2.69
N ALA A 378 25.28 -36.71 1.79
CA ALA A 378 25.04 -36.17 0.47
C ALA A 378 24.00 -35.03 0.43
N THR A 379 23.12 -34.93 1.43
CA THR A 379 22.12 -33.85 1.51
C THR A 379 22.72 -32.51 1.95
N HIS A 380 23.90 -32.50 2.56
CA HIS A 380 24.55 -31.28 3.05
C HIS A 380 25.45 -30.64 1.99
N ARG A 381 25.30 -29.32 1.81
CA ARG A 381 26.13 -28.57 0.85
C ARG A 381 26.59 -27.19 1.35
N PRO A 382 27.91 -26.99 1.51
CA PRO A 382 28.95 -28.02 1.46
C PRO A 382 28.86 -28.99 2.65
N LEU A 383 29.26 -30.24 2.45
CA LEU A 383 29.58 -31.16 3.54
C LEU A 383 30.79 -30.61 4.31
N LYS A 384 30.55 -30.14 5.54
CA LYS A 384 31.60 -29.76 6.48
C LYS A 384 32.27 -30.99 7.12
N VAL A 385 33.59 -31.09 6.96
CA VAL A 385 34.41 -32.22 7.44
C VAL A 385 35.44 -31.71 8.45
N HIS A 386 35.54 -32.35 9.61
CA HIS A 386 36.61 -32.09 10.57
C HIS A 386 37.63 -33.23 10.53
N VAL A 387 38.90 -32.90 10.38
CA VAL A 387 40.00 -33.88 10.31
C VAL A 387 40.91 -33.68 11.53
N ARG A 388 41.16 -34.75 12.28
CA ARG A 388 42.00 -34.72 13.50
C ARG A 388 42.88 -35.95 13.63
N ALA A 389 43.97 -35.84 14.39
CA ALA A 389 44.79 -36.97 14.81
C ALA A 389 44.65 -37.19 16.32
N ASP A 390 44.93 -38.40 16.84
CA ASP A 390 44.79 -38.66 18.28
C ASP A 390 45.77 -37.89 19.17
N ASP A 391 46.85 -37.33 18.62
CA ASP A 391 47.77 -36.42 19.32
C ASP A 391 47.54 -34.92 19.02
N GLY A 392 46.56 -34.58 18.18
CA GLY A 392 46.20 -33.20 17.86
C GLY A 392 45.83 -32.97 16.41
N ALA A 393 46.54 -32.04 15.76
CA ALA A 393 46.29 -31.68 14.36
C ALA A 393 46.92 -32.70 13.41
N VAL A 394 46.23 -32.98 12.31
CA VAL A 394 46.69 -33.88 11.25
C VAL A 394 47.85 -33.27 10.47
N THR A 395 48.73 -34.11 9.93
CA THR A 395 49.82 -33.69 9.04
C THR A 395 49.26 -33.27 7.68
N GLY A 396 49.90 -32.31 7.01
CA GLY A 396 49.49 -31.88 5.66
C GLY A 396 49.29 -33.03 4.66
N PRO A 397 50.19 -34.04 4.59
CA PRO A 397 50.00 -35.18 3.70
C PRO A 397 48.70 -35.97 3.92
N VAL A 398 48.30 -36.22 5.17
CA VAL A 398 47.05 -36.96 5.45
C VAL A 398 45.83 -36.10 5.11
N GLU A 399 45.88 -34.79 5.40
CA GLU A 399 44.81 -33.85 5.01
C GLU A 399 44.67 -33.78 3.47
N ASP A 400 45.78 -33.78 2.73
CA ASP A 400 45.81 -33.80 1.25
C ASP A 400 45.17 -35.08 0.69
N GLU A 401 45.42 -36.24 1.31
CA GLU A 401 44.82 -37.52 0.91
C GLU A 401 43.31 -37.58 1.20
N VAL A 402 42.87 -37.05 2.33
CA VAL A 402 41.44 -36.88 2.65
C VAL A 402 40.78 -35.95 1.62
N ALA A 403 41.43 -34.83 1.30
CA ALA A 403 40.94 -33.89 0.30
C ALA A 403 40.82 -34.54 -1.08
N ALA A 404 41.82 -35.32 -1.51
CA ALA A 404 41.80 -36.03 -2.77
C ALA A 404 40.61 -36.99 -2.87
N ALA A 405 40.29 -37.70 -1.78
CA ALA A 405 39.12 -38.57 -1.71
C ALA A 405 37.80 -37.82 -1.87
N LEU A 406 37.66 -36.69 -1.17
CA LEU A 406 36.44 -35.87 -1.22
C LEU A 406 36.29 -35.15 -2.58
N ASP A 407 37.39 -34.70 -3.18
CA ASP A 407 37.42 -34.13 -4.53
C ASP A 407 37.01 -35.15 -5.59
N HIS A 408 37.39 -36.42 -5.42
CA HIS A 408 36.90 -37.50 -6.29
C HIS A 408 35.37 -37.59 -6.26
N PHE A 409 34.73 -37.55 -5.08
CA PHE A 409 33.27 -37.52 -4.99
C PHE A 409 32.66 -36.21 -5.50
N ALA A 410 33.33 -35.07 -5.29
CA ALA A 410 32.85 -33.77 -5.80
C ALA A 410 32.86 -33.69 -7.33
N ALA A 411 33.73 -34.47 -7.99
CA ALA A 411 33.80 -34.58 -9.44
C ALA A 411 32.76 -35.56 -10.03
N ARG A 412 31.97 -36.25 -9.20
CA ARG A 412 30.97 -37.22 -9.64
C ARG A 412 29.59 -36.59 -9.79
N ASP A 413 28.87 -37.05 -10.82
CA ASP A 413 27.49 -36.62 -11.12
C ASP A 413 26.43 -37.60 -10.56
N ASP A 414 26.85 -38.72 -9.97
CA ASP A 414 26.00 -39.82 -9.50
C ASP A 414 25.95 -39.94 -7.95
N ILE A 415 26.22 -38.83 -7.25
CA ILE A 415 26.09 -38.76 -5.80
C ILE A 415 24.60 -38.83 -5.42
N ALA A 416 24.23 -39.81 -4.61
CA ALA A 416 22.86 -40.10 -4.22
C ALA A 416 22.21 -38.91 -3.49
N GLY A 417 21.00 -38.54 -3.89
CA GLY A 417 20.25 -37.46 -3.21
C GLY A 417 20.83 -36.06 -3.41
N SER A 418 21.62 -35.83 -4.45
CA SER A 418 22.32 -34.57 -4.65
C SER A 418 22.53 -34.16 -6.13
N ASP A 419 22.00 -33.01 -6.56
CA ASP A 419 22.42 -32.18 -7.71
C ASP A 419 23.90 -31.65 -7.68
N GLY A 420 24.89 -32.39 -7.17
CA GLY A 420 26.33 -32.02 -7.14
C GLY A 420 27.01 -31.86 -5.76
N PHE A 421 27.79 -32.86 -5.35
CA PHE A 421 28.47 -32.85 -4.05
C PHE A 421 29.53 -31.74 -3.94
N SER A 422 29.60 -31.12 -2.76
CA SER A 422 30.66 -30.15 -2.42
C SER A 422 30.99 -30.30 -0.95
N TRP A 423 32.22 -29.96 -0.59
CA TRP A 423 32.73 -30.18 0.76
C TRP A 423 33.67 -29.05 1.18
N LYS A 424 33.93 -28.94 2.47
CA LYS A 424 35.00 -28.08 3.02
C LYS A 424 35.48 -28.58 4.37
N PHE A 425 36.73 -28.30 4.70
CA PHE A 425 37.23 -28.50 6.06
C PHE A 425 36.71 -27.43 7.03
N VAL A 426 36.63 -27.82 8.30
CA VAL A 426 36.30 -26.98 9.46
C VAL A 426 37.18 -27.37 10.63
N ASP A 427 37.29 -26.47 11.62
CA ASP A 427 38.30 -26.56 12.66
C ASP A 427 37.89 -27.38 13.89
N SER A 428 36.65 -27.89 13.94
CA SER A 428 36.17 -28.69 15.07
C SER A 428 35.04 -29.65 14.70
N ALA A 429 34.91 -30.72 15.50
CA ALA A 429 33.79 -31.65 15.43
C ALA A 429 32.44 -30.94 15.55
N ARG A 430 32.39 -29.86 16.35
CA ARG A 430 31.18 -29.04 16.53
C ARG A 430 30.71 -28.43 15.21
N GLU A 431 31.62 -28.02 14.35
CA GLU A 431 31.30 -27.35 13.09
C GLU A 431 31.16 -28.31 11.91
N ALA A 432 31.29 -29.63 12.13
CA ALA A 432 31.31 -30.64 11.08
C ALA A 432 30.05 -31.51 11.07
N HIS A 433 29.68 -32.02 9.90
CA HIS A 433 28.67 -33.09 9.78
C HIS A 433 29.33 -34.46 9.99
N VAL A 434 30.60 -34.60 9.56
CA VAL A 434 31.40 -35.83 9.70
C VAL A 434 32.80 -35.50 10.21
N GLN A 435 33.30 -36.35 11.09
CA GLN A 435 34.68 -36.32 11.54
C GLN A 435 35.48 -37.44 10.86
N ILE A 436 36.75 -37.18 10.60
CA ILE A 436 37.72 -38.17 10.20
C ILE A 436 38.87 -38.09 11.21
N THR A 437 39.10 -39.19 11.93
CA THR A 437 40.18 -39.27 12.91
C THR A 437 41.26 -40.23 12.43
N TYR A 438 42.47 -39.72 12.26
CA TYR A 438 43.66 -40.48 11.90
C TYR A 438 44.44 -40.92 13.15
N ASP A 439 44.49 -42.22 13.38
CA ASP A 439 45.05 -42.86 14.56
C ASP A 439 46.22 -43.77 14.21
N GLU A 440 47.43 -43.32 14.51
CA GLU A 440 48.64 -44.12 14.26
C GLU A 440 48.78 -45.31 15.22
N ARG A 441 47.99 -45.36 16.31
CA ARG A 441 48.08 -46.40 17.34
C ARG A 441 47.01 -47.47 17.20
N GLY A 442 45.80 -47.09 16.79
CA GLY A 442 44.66 -47.99 16.68
C GLY A 442 44.03 -48.36 18.03
N ASP A 443 43.34 -49.50 18.07
CA ASP A 443 42.61 -50.11 19.20
C ASP A 443 41.09 -49.80 19.31
N VAL A 444 40.53 -48.88 18.50
CA VAL A 444 39.07 -48.63 18.52
C VAL A 444 38.34 -49.51 17.51
N CYS A 445 38.83 -49.56 16.28
CA CYS A 445 38.28 -50.36 15.19
C CYS A 445 38.95 -51.73 15.07
N PHE A 446 40.28 -51.75 15.16
CA PHE A 446 41.09 -52.94 14.89
C PHE A 446 42.06 -53.19 16.05
N ALA A 447 42.18 -54.45 16.45
CA ALA A 447 43.12 -54.87 17.49
C ALA A 447 44.54 -55.15 16.94
N ASP A 448 44.65 -55.43 15.65
CA ASP A 448 45.91 -55.64 14.92
C ASP A 448 45.67 -55.43 13.41
N GLY A 449 46.64 -54.84 12.71
CA GLY A 449 46.71 -54.88 11.24
C GLY A 449 46.12 -53.69 10.48
N GLY A 450 45.58 -52.70 11.19
CA GLY A 450 45.12 -51.43 10.64
C GLY A 450 43.93 -51.50 9.68
N GLY A 451 43.26 -50.36 9.46
CA GLY A 451 42.09 -50.28 8.60
C GLY A 451 41.29 -48.99 8.78
N SER A 452 40.08 -48.98 8.24
CA SER A 452 39.11 -47.93 8.51
C SER A 452 37.77 -48.49 9.00
N CYS A 453 37.13 -47.77 9.92
CA CYS A 453 35.75 -48.05 10.33
C CYS A 453 35.00 -46.76 10.68
N THR A 454 33.67 -46.84 10.75
CA THR A 454 32.83 -45.70 11.14
C THR A 454 32.23 -45.95 12.52
N VAL A 455 32.46 -45.02 13.44
CA VAL A 455 31.91 -45.02 14.81
C VAL A 455 31.04 -43.78 15.06
N GLU A 456 30.39 -43.72 16.22
CA GLU A 456 29.68 -42.51 16.63
C GLU A 456 30.67 -41.39 16.95
N GLY A 457 30.38 -40.20 16.43
CA GLY A 457 31.15 -38.98 16.66
C GLY A 457 30.84 -38.33 18.02
N GLU A 458 31.30 -37.09 18.18
CA GLU A 458 31.17 -36.36 19.45
C GLU A 458 29.74 -35.86 19.71
N TYR A 459 28.96 -35.68 18.65
CA TYR A 459 27.60 -35.17 18.68
C TYR A 459 26.59 -36.23 18.25
N TYR A 460 25.34 -36.10 18.71
CA TYR A 460 24.28 -37.04 18.39
C TYR A 460 24.08 -37.14 16.86
N GLY A 461 24.15 -38.35 16.32
CA GLY A 461 24.01 -38.61 14.89
C GLY A 461 25.26 -38.33 14.04
N GLN A 462 26.28 -37.68 14.59
CA GLN A 462 27.54 -37.44 13.88
C GLN A 462 28.31 -38.75 13.67
N GLN A 463 28.94 -38.89 12.51
CA GLN A 463 29.82 -40.01 12.19
C GLN A 463 31.29 -39.62 12.39
N ASP A 464 32.11 -40.55 12.89
CA ASP A 464 33.56 -40.45 12.93
C ASP A 464 34.18 -41.62 12.13
N VAL A 465 34.81 -41.31 11.00
CA VAL A 465 35.58 -42.27 10.21
C VAL A 465 36.96 -42.37 10.83
N ARG A 466 37.22 -43.48 11.51
CA ARG A 466 38.52 -43.79 12.11
C ARG A 466 39.42 -44.45 11.08
N LEU A 467 40.64 -43.93 10.97
CA LEU A 467 41.70 -44.43 10.10
C LEU A 467 42.85 -44.91 11.00
N GLU A 468 42.96 -46.22 11.23
CA GLU A 468 43.85 -46.79 12.25
C GLU A 468 45.04 -47.52 11.65
N GLU A 469 46.24 -47.24 12.15
CA GLU A 469 47.51 -47.88 11.75
C GLU A 469 47.72 -47.93 10.22
N LEU A 470 47.32 -46.86 9.52
CA LEU A 470 47.42 -46.77 8.06
C LEU A 470 48.69 -46.05 7.60
N ASP A 471 49.22 -46.46 6.45
CA ASP A 471 50.20 -45.66 5.73
C ASP A 471 49.48 -44.51 5.01
N GLU A 472 50.09 -43.31 4.95
CA GLU A 472 49.54 -42.14 4.26
C GLU A 472 49.07 -42.46 2.84
N ALA A 473 49.82 -43.31 2.11
CA ALA A 473 49.56 -43.68 0.72
C ALA A 473 48.25 -44.44 0.48
N VAL A 474 47.54 -44.90 1.51
CA VAL A 474 46.23 -45.57 1.36
C VAL A 474 45.09 -44.81 2.05
N VAL A 475 45.37 -43.65 2.65
CA VAL A 475 44.38 -42.83 3.37
C VAL A 475 43.22 -42.45 2.47
N ALA A 476 43.50 -41.94 1.26
CA ALA A 476 42.45 -41.53 0.33
C ALA A 476 41.48 -42.68 0.05
N TRP A 477 42.00 -43.87 -0.28
CA TRP A 477 41.19 -45.05 -0.53
C TRP A 477 40.31 -45.44 0.66
N HIS A 478 40.86 -45.41 1.88
CA HIS A 478 40.11 -45.75 3.10
C HIS A 478 38.99 -44.74 3.41
N VAL A 479 39.23 -43.46 3.17
CA VAL A 479 38.18 -42.42 3.22
C VAL A 479 37.12 -42.69 2.15
N GLY A 480 37.54 -42.95 0.92
CA GLY A 480 36.68 -43.32 -0.21
C GLY A 480 35.78 -44.50 0.09
N ALA A 481 36.36 -45.60 0.57
CA ALA A 481 35.63 -46.83 0.91
C ALA A 481 34.65 -46.63 2.07
N SER A 482 34.96 -45.74 3.02
CA SER A 482 34.08 -45.45 4.16
C SER A 482 32.90 -44.56 3.77
N LEU A 483 33.09 -43.63 2.82
CA LEU A 483 32.05 -42.68 2.40
C LEU A 483 31.22 -43.17 1.21
N ALA A 484 31.75 -44.05 0.36
CA ALA A 484 31.02 -44.55 -0.81
C ALA A 484 29.63 -45.14 -0.48
N PRO A 485 29.43 -45.95 0.57
CA PRO A 485 28.12 -46.51 0.89
C PRO A 485 27.06 -45.49 1.32
N VAL A 486 27.48 -44.28 1.73
CA VAL A 486 26.58 -43.21 2.18
C VAL A 486 26.44 -42.08 1.16
N LEU A 487 27.34 -42.01 0.19
CA LEU A 487 27.32 -41.02 -0.90
C LEU A 487 26.83 -41.60 -2.23
N LEU A 488 26.92 -42.91 -2.46
CA LEU A 488 26.59 -43.54 -3.74
C LEU A 488 25.45 -44.55 -3.58
N GLU A 489 24.63 -44.69 -4.62
CA GLU A 489 23.60 -45.75 -4.69
C GLU A 489 24.24 -47.15 -4.81
N GLU A 490 25.35 -47.24 -5.55
CA GLU A 490 26.12 -48.47 -5.74
C GLU A 490 27.62 -48.19 -5.46
N VAL A 491 28.23 -49.03 -4.61
CA VAL A 491 29.65 -48.92 -4.27
C VAL A 491 30.51 -49.51 -5.40
N PRO A 492 31.43 -48.73 -6.00
CA PRO A 492 32.32 -49.23 -7.05
C PRO A 492 33.22 -50.37 -6.55
N PRO A 493 33.50 -51.41 -7.38
CA PRO A 493 34.36 -52.53 -7.00
C PRO A 493 35.73 -52.11 -6.46
N GLU A 494 36.31 -51.04 -7.00
CA GLU A 494 37.59 -50.48 -6.58
C GLU A 494 37.58 -49.91 -5.16
N LEU A 495 36.41 -49.61 -4.58
CA LEU A 495 36.23 -49.14 -3.20
C LEU A 495 35.72 -50.24 -2.25
N THR A 496 35.89 -51.50 -2.64
CA THR A 496 35.54 -52.67 -1.83
C THR A 496 36.77 -53.30 -1.17
N GLY A 497 36.57 -54.04 -0.08
CA GLY A 497 37.66 -54.70 0.66
C GLY A 497 38.51 -55.67 -0.16
N ASP A 498 38.05 -56.07 -1.35
CA ASP A 498 38.77 -56.96 -2.28
C ASP A 498 39.91 -56.27 -3.04
N ALA A 499 39.99 -54.94 -3.03
CA ALA A 499 41.04 -54.18 -3.71
C ALA A 499 42.43 -54.50 -3.13
N GLU A 500 43.38 -54.84 -4.01
CA GLU A 500 44.77 -55.09 -3.65
C GLU A 500 45.43 -53.79 -3.18
N ARG A 501 46.46 -53.88 -2.33
CA ARG A 501 47.15 -52.70 -1.79
C ARG A 501 47.63 -51.72 -2.88
N ARG A 502 48.12 -52.22 -4.03
CA ARG A 502 48.55 -51.37 -5.15
C ARG A 502 47.40 -50.60 -5.80
N GLU A 503 46.20 -51.16 -5.79
CA GLU A 503 44.99 -50.51 -6.29
C GLU A 503 44.55 -49.41 -5.30
N ARG A 504 44.67 -49.67 -3.99
CA ARG A 504 44.41 -48.68 -2.94
C ARG A 504 45.38 -47.50 -3.02
N GLU A 505 46.67 -47.77 -3.20
CA GLU A 505 47.72 -46.73 -3.36
C GLU A 505 47.56 -45.89 -4.64
N ALA A 506 46.83 -46.39 -5.64
CA ALA A 506 46.61 -45.69 -6.89
C ALA A 506 45.34 -44.83 -6.88
N TRP A 507 44.38 -45.11 -6.01
CA TRP A 507 43.12 -44.37 -5.91
C TRP A 507 43.36 -43.01 -5.21
N PRO A 508 42.76 -41.89 -5.66
CA PRO A 508 41.66 -41.76 -6.64
C PRO A 508 42.11 -41.44 -8.09
N GLN A 509 43.38 -41.66 -8.45
CA GLN A 509 43.98 -41.22 -9.73
C GLN A 509 43.55 -42.04 -10.96
#